data_AF-A0A7J8V6S9-F1
#
_entry.id   AF-A0A7J8V6S9-F1
#
_cell.length_a   1.000
_cell.length_b   1.000
_cell.length_c   1.000
_cell.angle_alpha   90.00
_cell.angle_beta   90.00
_cell.angle_gamma   90.00
#
_symmetry.space_group_name_H-M   'P 1'
#
loop_
_entity.id
_entity.type
_entity.pdbx_description
1 polymer ?
#
loop_
_entity_poly.entity_id
_entity_poly.type
_entity_poly.pdbx_seq_one_letter_code
_entity_poly.pdbx_strand_id
1 'polypeptide(L)'
;MFLVSWAEIAQSKPASMVPSFRRSLLNPRRPGRVDPSLDEMYVSIPSLPPPEENHEPTDHLISRIYYVSSDQINELQSLASSDGDKRSKLESFSAFLWKQVAAFAASKDRNRISKMGIVVDGRSRLGEGDEDKATAMAYHFGNVLSVPYGSQPIGELIEQPLCRVAEQVHEFLKPATNKEHFLGLIDWVEAHRPEPAMTRVYNVVKDDGPAVVVSSGLRFPVSKMDFGWGCPAFGSYHFPWGGLCGYVMPMPSPVRDGDWVVYMLLLKGQLEQIEKEAALVFRPLTSDYLNL
;
A
#
# COMPACT_ATOMS: atom_id res chain seq x y z
N MET A 1 -11.75 -12.97 -2.22
CA MET A 1 -12.20 -14.29 -2.70
C MET A 1 -12.52 -15.22 -1.53
N PHE A 2 -11.52 -15.76 -0.82
CA PHE A 2 -11.72 -16.75 0.25
C PHE A 2 -12.83 -16.41 1.27
N LEU A 3 -12.75 -15.24 1.92
CA LEU A 3 -13.73 -14.85 2.95
C LEU A 3 -15.16 -14.73 2.42
N VAL A 4 -15.33 -14.25 1.18
CA VAL A 4 -16.65 -14.14 0.53
C VAL A 4 -17.20 -15.53 0.24
N SER A 5 -16.40 -16.43 -0.33
CA SER A 5 -16.83 -17.80 -0.60
C SER A 5 -17.15 -18.57 0.69
N TRP A 6 -16.40 -18.32 1.76
CA TRP A 6 -16.68 -18.90 3.07
C TRP A 6 -18.01 -18.41 3.64
N ALA A 7 -18.29 -17.11 3.55
CA ALA A 7 -19.56 -16.49 3.93
C ALA A 7 -20.75 -17.07 3.13
N GLU A 8 -20.58 -17.26 1.82
CA GLU A 8 -21.59 -17.90 0.96
C GLU A 8 -21.89 -19.34 1.38
N ILE A 9 -20.84 -20.14 1.58
CA ILE A 9 -20.97 -21.55 1.99
C ILE A 9 -21.61 -21.66 3.38
N ALA A 10 -21.27 -20.78 4.32
CA ALA A 10 -21.88 -20.74 5.65
C ALA A 10 -23.40 -20.51 5.59
N GLN A 11 -23.86 -19.80 4.57
CA GLN A 11 -25.29 -19.59 4.29
C GLN A 11 -25.92 -20.67 3.37
N SER A 12 -25.23 -21.78 3.11
CA SER A 12 -25.66 -22.81 2.16
C SER A 12 -25.89 -22.29 0.72
N LYS A 13 -25.21 -21.21 0.33
CA LYS A 13 -25.22 -20.68 -1.04
C LYS A 13 -24.08 -21.31 -1.86
N PRO A 14 -24.27 -21.50 -3.18
CA PRO A 14 -23.15 -21.87 -4.03
C PRO A 14 -22.10 -20.76 -4.04
N ALA A 15 -20.82 -21.13 -4.06
CA ALA A 15 -19.74 -20.16 -4.16
C ALA A 15 -19.84 -19.39 -5.47
N SER A 16 -19.88 -18.06 -5.42
CA SER A 16 -20.03 -17.22 -6.61
C SER A 16 -18.74 -17.11 -7.44
N MET A 17 -17.62 -17.55 -6.88
CA MET A 17 -16.29 -17.45 -7.47
C MET A 17 -15.56 -18.77 -7.29
N VAL A 18 -15.00 -19.30 -8.39
CA VAL A 18 -14.08 -20.44 -8.35
C VAL A 18 -12.65 -19.91 -8.44
N PRO A 19 -11.81 -20.11 -7.42
CA PRO A 19 -10.42 -19.65 -7.47
C PRO A 19 -9.64 -20.38 -8.58
N SER A 20 -8.86 -19.63 -9.34
CA SER A 20 -7.93 -20.16 -10.31
C SER A 20 -6.58 -20.41 -9.65
N PHE A 21 -6.16 -21.68 -9.59
CA PHE A 21 -4.82 -22.10 -9.16
C PHE A 21 -3.85 -22.30 -10.34
N ARG A 22 -4.23 -21.83 -11.53
CA ARG A 22 -3.46 -22.03 -12.77
C ARG A 22 -2.17 -21.19 -12.73
N ARG A 23 -1.08 -21.80 -12.26
CA ARG A 23 0.25 -21.16 -12.17
C ARG A 23 0.79 -20.71 -13.53
N SER A 24 0.37 -21.35 -14.63
CA SER A 24 0.82 -21.01 -15.98
C SER A 24 0.44 -19.60 -16.44
N LEU A 25 -0.49 -18.93 -15.75
CA LEU A 25 -0.85 -17.53 -16.01
C LEU A 25 0.32 -16.57 -15.74
N LEU A 26 1.28 -17.00 -14.91
CA LEU A 26 2.45 -16.26 -14.48
C LEU A 26 3.75 -16.91 -14.98
N ASN A 27 3.70 -17.61 -16.12
CA ASN A 27 4.91 -18.17 -16.72
C ASN A 27 5.83 -17.04 -17.23
N PRO A 28 7.15 -17.18 -17.06
CA PRO A 28 8.13 -16.25 -17.63
C PRO A 28 8.14 -16.35 -19.16
N ARG A 29 8.55 -15.26 -19.81
CA ARG A 29 8.77 -15.19 -21.25
C ARG A 29 10.00 -16.01 -21.66
N ARG A 30 10.06 -16.36 -22.95
CA ARG A 30 11.19 -17.10 -23.55
C ARG A 30 11.58 -16.46 -24.89
N PRO A 31 12.70 -15.71 -24.97
CA PRO A 31 13.60 -15.36 -23.86
C PRO A 31 12.93 -14.42 -22.84
N GLY A 32 13.39 -14.48 -21.59
CA GLY A 32 12.98 -13.52 -20.56
C GLY A 32 13.49 -12.11 -20.89
N ARG A 33 12.73 -11.08 -20.52
CA ARG A 33 13.09 -9.68 -20.70
C ARG A 33 12.94 -8.95 -19.37
N VAL A 34 14.07 -8.66 -18.73
CA VAL A 34 14.13 -7.93 -17.48
C VAL A 34 14.44 -6.47 -17.78
N ASP A 35 13.59 -5.57 -17.31
CA ASP A 35 13.88 -4.13 -17.36
C ASP A 35 14.82 -3.76 -16.21
N PRO A 36 15.92 -3.01 -16.45
CA PRO A 36 16.86 -2.61 -15.40
C PRO A 36 16.23 -1.89 -14.20
N SER A 37 15.11 -1.20 -14.40
CA SER A 37 14.38 -0.53 -13.30
C SER A 37 13.88 -1.50 -12.21
N LEU A 38 13.78 -2.80 -12.51
CA LEU A 38 13.42 -3.81 -11.51
C LEU A 38 14.53 -4.02 -10.48
N ASP A 39 15.80 -3.83 -10.85
CA ASP A 39 16.93 -3.91 -9.91
C ASP A 39 16.95 -2.70 -8.95
N GLU A 40 16.35 -1.58 -9.36
CA GLU A 40 16.13 -0.39 -8.51
C GLU A 40 14.94 -0.57 -7.56
N MET A 41 14.01 -1.48 -7.85
CA MET A 41 12.84 -1.75 -7.00
C MET A 41 13.04 -2.94 -6.07
N TYR A 42 13.77 -3.96 -6.50
CA TYR A 42 13.91 -5.23 -5.82
C TYR A 42 15.37 -5.55 -5.51
N VAL A 43 15.55 -6.38 -4.49
CA VAL A 43 16.87 -6.82 -4.03
C VAL A 43 16.79 -8.26 -3.52
N SER A 44 17.81 -9.06 -3.81
CA SER A 44 17.94 -10.41 -3.27
C SER A 44 18.23 -10.32 -1.76
N ILE A 45 17.47 -11.05 -0.92
CA ILE A 45 17.61 -10.98 0.54
C ILE A 45 19.02 -11.41 1.01
N PRO A 46 19.63 -12.48 0.47
CA PRO A 46 21.01 -12.86 0.82
C PRO A 46 22.07 -11.78 0.53
N SER A 47 21.79 -10.81 -0.35
CA SER A 47 22.71 -9.71 -0.67
C SER A 47 22.63 -8.54 0.32
N LEU A 48 21.65 -8.56 1.23
CA LEU A 48 21.48 -7.51 2.23
C LEU A 48 22.52 -7.64 3.33
N PRO A 49 22.98 -6.50 3.90
CA PRO A 49 23.82 -6.55 5.08
C PRO A 49 23.08 -7.29 6.21
N PRO A 50 23.81 -8.00 7.09
CA PRO A 50 23.21 -8.59 8.28
C PRO A 50 22.48 -7.51 9.10
N PRO A 51 21.35 -7.85 9.75
CA PRO A 51 20.68 -6.93 10.65
C PRO A 51 21.67 -6.38 11.67
N GLU A 52 21.69 -5.06 11.87
CA GLU A 52 22.52 -4.48 12.92
C GLU A 52 22.09 -5.05 14.29
N GLU A 53 23.06 -5.47 15.09
CA GLU A 53 22.80 -6.01 16.43
C GLU A 53 22.20 -4.93 17.35
N ASN A 54 21.05 -5.26 17.95
CA ASN A 54 20.52 -4.75 19.22
C ASN A 54 20.92 -3.32 19.62
N HIS A 55 20.26 -2.35 19.00
CA HIS A 55 19.84 -1.18 19.74
C HIS A 55 18.34 -1.31 19.99
N GLU A 56 17.91 -1.31 21.25
CA GLU A 56 16.49 -1.12 21.54
C GLU A 56 16.06 0.18 20.84
N PRO A 57 15.15 0.11 19.86
CA PRO A 57 14.80 1.28 19.11
C PRO A 57 14.11 2.25 20.07
N THR A 58 14.54 3.52 20.05
CA THR A 58 13.98 4.59 20.89
C THR A 58 12.48 4.81 20.67
N ASP A 59 11.94 4.27 19.57
CA ASP A 59 10.54 4.26 19.22
C ASP A 59 10.19 2.90 18.59
N HIS A 60 8.93 2.48 18.63
CA HIS A 60 8.46 1.20 18.10
C HIS A 60 7.19 1.39 17.28
N LEU A 61 6.99 0.51 16.29
CA LEU A 61 5.76 0.52 15.50
C LEU A 61 4.58 0.11 16.39
N ILE A 62 3.54 0.94 16.40
CA ILE A 62 2.25 0.62 17.01
C ILE A 62 1.14 0.78 15.99
N SER A 63 0.05 0.05 16.16
CA SER A 63 -1.12 0.19 15.31
C SER A 63 -2.15 1.13 15.91
N ARG A 64 -2.64 2.10 15.13
CA ARG A 64 -3.84 2.89 15.42
C ARG A 64 -4.77 2.91 14.22
N ILE A 65 -6.05 3.16 14.47
CA ILE A 65 -7.07 3.20 13.44
C ILE A 65 -7.76 4.55 13.49
N TYR A 66 -7.85 5.19 12.33
CA TYR A 66 -8.47 6.49 12.15
C TYR A 66 -9.62 6.39 11.15
N TYR A 67 -10.46 7.41 11.10
CA TYR A 67 -11.30 7.68 9.95
C TYR A 67 -10.91 9.02 9.32
N VAL A 68 -11.05 9.09 7.99
CA VAL A 68 -10.86 10.30 7.19
C VAL A 68 -12.16 10.54 6.44
N SER A 69 -12.79 11.68 6.69
CA SER A 69 -14.07 12.01 6.04
C SER A 69 -13.90 12.20 4.53
N SER A 70 -14.95 11.90 3.77
CA SER A 70 -15.00 12.13 2.33
C SER A 70 -14.65 13.57 1.94
N ASP A 71 -15.07 14.57 2.72
CA ASP A 71 -14.73 15.98 2.52
C ASP A 71 -13.22 16.21 2.62
N GLN A 72 -12.56 15.67 3.65
CA GLN A 72 -11.11 15.76 3.81
C GLN A 72 -10.38 15.03 2.66
N ILE A 73 -10.88 13.87 2.21
CA ILE A 73 -10.31 13.19 1.04
C ILE A 73 -10.45 14.03 -0.24
N ASN A 74 -11.59 14.70 -0.44
CA ASN A 74 -11.82 15.57 -1.59
C ASN A 74 -10.93 16.83 -1.52
N GLU A 75 -10.76 17.40 -0.33
CA GLU A 75 -9.87 18.54 -0.09
C GLU A 75 -8.41 18.18 -0.40
N LEU A 76 -7.92 17.05 0.11
CA LEU A 76 -6.58 16.53 -0.22
C LEU A 76 -6.42 16.33 -1.73
N GLN A 77 -7.43 15.79 -2.41
CA GLN A 77 -7.40 15.63 -3.86
C GLN A 77 -7.33 16.96 -4.60
N SER A 78 -8.09 17.96 -4.15
CA SER A 78 -8.08 19.30 -4.71
C SER A 78 -6.70 19.96 -4.57
N LEU A 79 -6.11 19.90 -3.37
CA LEU A 79 -4.78 20.45 -3.09
C LEU A 79 -3.67 19.72 -3.86
N ALA A 80 -3.79 18.40 -4.02
CA ALA A 80 -2.86 17.59 -4.79
C ALA A 80 -2.97 17.81 -6.31
N SER A 81 -4.07 18.40 -6.79
CA SER A 81 -4.32 18.63 -8.22
C SER A 81 -4.26 20.12 -8.60
N SER A 82 -3.70 20.96 -7.73
CA SER A 82 -3.71 22.42 -7.90
C SER A 82 -2.82 22.93 -9.04
N ASP A 83 -2.01 22.07 -9.63
CA ASP A 83 -1.15 22.33 -10.80
C ASP A 83 -1.85 22.06 -12.14
N GLY A 84 -3.10 21.56 -12.12
CA GLY A 84 -3.93 21.29 -13.30
C GLY A 84 -4.09 19.82 -13.63
N ASP A 85 -3.23 18.94 -13.10
CA ASP A 85 -3.32 17.50 -13.32
C ASP A 85 -4.12 16.82 -12.20
N LYS A 86 -5.23 16.19 -12.56
CA LYS A 86 -6.09 15.53 -11.58
C LYS A 86 -5.42 14.27 -11.03
N ARG A 87 -5.06 14.29 -9.75
CA ARG A 87 -4.53 13.12 -9.02
C ARG A 87 -5.66 12.24 -8.49
N SER A 88 -5.42 10.94 -8.37
CA SER A 88 -6.37 10.05 -7.71
C SER A 88 -6.41 10.31 -6.20
N LYS A 89 -7.53 10.01 -5.55
CA LYS A 89 -7.67 10.14 -4.09
C LYS A 89 -6.58 9.37 -3.33
N LEU A 90 -6.17 8.21 -3.85
CA LEU A 90 -5.11 7.41 -3.23
C LEU A 90 -3.75 8.08 -3.37
N GLU A 91 -3.41 8.62 -4.54
CA GLU A 91 -2.16 9.38 -4.74
C GLU A 91 -2.11 10.61 -3.83
N SER A 92 -3.21 11.38 -3.76
CA SER A 92 -3.32 12.57 -2.91
C SER A 92 -3.19 12.25 -1.42
N PHE A 93 -3.86 11.19 -0.97
CA PHE A 93 -3.75 10.69 0.40
C PHE A 93 -2.33 10.24 0.73
N SER A 94 -1.71 9.46 -0.16
CA SER A 94 -0.34 8.95 0.04
C SER A 94 0.66 10.10 0.07
N ALA A 95 0.54 11.09 -0.82
CA ALA A 95 1.39 12.27 -0.82
C ALA A 95 1.31 13.03 0.51
N PHE A 96 0.08 13.24 1.02
CA PHE A 96 -0.13 13.90 2.30
C PHE A 96 0.48 13.11 3.46
N LEU A 97 0.21 11.80 3.52
CA LEU A 97 0.77 10.90 4.52
C LEU A 97 2.30 10.89 4.49
N TRP A 98 2.91 10.86 3.30
CA TRP A 98 4.35 10.87 3.15
C TRP A 98 4.97 12.12 3.79
N LYS A 99 4.38 13.29 3.54
CA LYS A 99 4.79 14.53 4.19
C LYS A 99 4.67 14.47 5.71
N GLN A 100 3.57 13.95 6.25
CA GLN A 100 3.36 13.85 7.70
C GLN A 100 4.39 12.91 8.36
N VAL A 101 4.63 11.76 7.76
CA VAL A 101 5.62 10.77 8.22
C VAL A 101 7.04 11.34 8.19
N ALA A 102 7.38 12.11 7.15
CA ALA A 102 8.68 12.77 7.02
C ALA A 102 8.85 13.92 8.02
N ALA A 103 7.80 14.72 8.26
CA ALA A 103 7.84 15.86 9.18
C ALA A 103 8.26 15.47 10.60
N PHE A 104 7.87 14.28 11.08
CA PHE A 104 8.32 13.75 12.37
C PHE A 104 9.86 13.63 12.47
N ALA A 105 10.53 13.25 11.39
CA ALA A 105 11.98 13.06 11.35
C ALA A 105 12.75 14.35 11.02
N ALA A 106 12.07 15.42 10.60
CA ALA A 106 12.70 16.67 10.18
C ALA A 106 13.46 17.40 11.30
N SER A 107 13.08 17.18 12.57
CA SER A 107 13.79 17.73 13.73
C SER A 107 15.11 17.03 14.03
N LYS A 108 15.32 15.82 13.52
CA LYS A 108 16.53 15.02 13.74
C LYS A 108 17.56 15.30 12.65
N ASP A 109 17.19 15.06 11.40
CA ASP A 109 18.06 15.31 10.25
C ASP A 109 17.21 15.45 8.97
N ARG A 110 17.29 16.62 8.34
CA ARG A 110 16.55 16.95 7.13
C ARG A 110 17.15 16.34 5.86
N ASN A 111 18.40 15.87 5.93
CA ASN A 111 19.10 15.27 4.78
C ASN A 111 18.84 13.78 4.64
N ARG A 112 18.29 13.12 5.68
CA ARG A 112 17.91 11.70 5.60
C ARG A 112 16.83 11.49 4.53
N ILE A 113 16.91 10.34 3.87
CA ILE A 113 16.04 9.98 2.75
C ILE A 113 14.77 9.31 3.27
N SER A 114 13.61 9.94 3.10
CA SER A 114 12.31 9.31 3.33
C SER A 114 11.85 8.54 2.09
N LYS A 115 11.19 7.40 2.28
CA LYS A 115 10.69 6.52 1.21
C LYS A 115 9.18 6.31 1.33
N MET A 116 8.48 6.28 0.20
CA MET A 116 7.04 5.95 0.13
C MET A 116 6.81 4.93 -0.97
N GLY A 117 6.24 3.79 -0.62
CA GLY A 117 5.82 2.76 -1.56
C GLY A 117 4.30 2.62 -1.62
N ILE A 118 3.77 2.17 -2.75
CA ILE A 118 2.34 1.85 -2.86
C ILE A 118 2.18 0.49 -3.51
N VAL A 119 1.32 -0.34 -2.93
CA VAL A 119 1.04 -1.67 -3.46
C VAL A 119 0.14 -1.57 -4.70
N VAL A 120 0.59 -2.15 -5.80
CA VAL A 120 -0.11 -2.21 -7.10
C VAL A 120 -0.51 -3.65 -7.43
N ASP A 121 -1.80 -3.85 -7.71
CA ASP A 121 -2.36 -5.14 -8.15
C ASP A 121 -2.17 -5.36 -9.65
N GLY A 122 -1.46 -6.41 -10.02
CA GLY A 122 -1.14 -6.74 -11.41
C GLY A 122 -2.20 -7.56 -12.15
N ARG A 123 -3.27 -8.01 -11.48
CA ARG A 123 -4.26 -8.90 -12.11
C ARG A 123 -4.89 -8.32 -13.37
N SER A 124 -5.41 -7.10 -13.28
CA SER A 124 -6.05 -6.45 -14.44
C SER A 124 -5.04 -6.15 -15.56
N ARG A 125 -3.79 -5.85 -15.20
CA ARG A 125 -2.70 -5.50 -16.13
C ARG A 125 -2.22 -6.72 -16.91
N LEU A 126 -2.02 -7.84 -16.25
CA LEU A 126 -1.61 -9.09 -16.90
C LEU A 126 -2.71 -9.70 -17.78
N GLY A 127 -3.97 -9.38 -17.49
CA GLY A 127 -5.15 -9.74 -18.28
C GLY A 127 -5.45 -8.79 -19.45
N GLU A 128 -4.77 -7.65 -19.55
CA GLU A 128 -5.04 -6.66 -20.59
C GLU A 128 -4.83 -7.24 -22.00
N GLY A 129 -5.82 -7.06 -22.87
CA GLY A 129 -5.81 -7.54 -24.26
C GLY A 129 -6.17 -9.01 -24.46
N ASP A 130 -6.60 -9.73 -23.43
CA ASP A 130 -7.00 -11.15 -23.50
C ASP A 130 -8.12 -11.42 -22.47
N GLU A 131 -9.37 -11.56 -22.92
CA GLU A 131 -10.54 -11.69 -22.04
C GLU A 131 -10.53 -12.97 -21.18
N ASP A 132 -10.07 -14.08 -21.76
CA ASP A 132 -9.96 -15.36 -21.06
C ASP A 132 -8.90 -15.26 -19.96
N LYS A 133 -7.75 -14.66 -20.28
CA LYS A 133 -6.70 -14.41 -19.30
C LYS A 133 -7.13 -13.39 -18.25
N ALA A 134 -7.85 -12.34 -18.62
CA ALA A 134 -8.39 -11.34 -17.69
C ALA A 134 -9.32 -12.01 -16.66
N THR A 135 -10.23 -12.86 -17.14
CA THR A 135 -11.13 -13.64 -16.28
C THR A 135 -10.32 -14.56 -15.36
N ALA A 136 -9.37 -15.31 -15.90
CA ALA A 136 -8.54 -16.22 -15.11
C ALA A 136 -7.66 -15.49 -14.07
N MET A 137 -7.15 -14.30 -14.40
CA MET A 137 -6.36 -13.45 -13.50
C MET A 137 -7.21 -12.79 -12.41
N ALA A 138 -8.43 -12.38 -12.73
CA ALA A 138 -9.37 -11.82 -11.73
C ALA A 138 -9.63 -12.81 -10.59
N TYR A 139 -9.71 -14.10 -10.92
CA TYR A 139 -9.88 -15.19 -9.95
C TYR A 139 -8.58 -15.86 -9.51
N HIS A 140 -7.42 -15.35 -9.92
CA HIS A 140 -6.13 -15.97 -9.57
C HIS A 140 -5.89 -15.96 -8.06
N PHE A 141 -5.73 -17.16 -7.49
CA PHE A 141 -5.36 -17.37 -6.11
C PHE A 141 -3.82 -17.30 -5.97
N GLY A 142 -3.35 -16.22 -5.34
CA GLY A 142 -1.92 -15.99 -5.15
C GLY A 142 -1.57 -14.50 -5.14
N ASN A 143 -0.29 -14.19 -4.97
CA ASN A 143 0.21 -12.83 -5.03
C ASN A 143 0.46 -12.41 -6.48
N VAL A 144 -0.04 -11.22 -6.85
CA VAL A 144 0.23 -10.56 -8.13
C VAL A 144 0.43 -9.08 -7.82
N LEU A 145 1.49 -8.78 -7.07
CA LEU A 145 1.70 -7.47 -6.47
C LEU A 145 3.07 -6.92 -6.88
N SER A 146 3.11 -5.61 -7.10
CA SER A 146 4.35 -4.85 -7.16
C SER A 146 4.27 -3.68 -6.18
N VAL A 147 5.41 -3.21 -5.69
CA VAL A 147 5.48 -2.10 -4.74
C VAL A 147 6.47 -1.06 -5.28
N PRO A 148 6.11 -0.31 -6.34
CA PRO A 148 6.88 0.87 -6.73
C PRO A 148 7.00 1.83 -5.55
N TYR A 149 8.12 2.53 -5.47
CA TYR A 149 8.36 3.50 -4.42
C TYR A 149 9.17 4.69 -4.91
N GLY A 150 8.99 5.83 -4.25
CA GLY A 150 9.80 7.02 -4.41
C GLY A 150 10.64 7.29 -3.16
N SER A 151 11.67 8.12 -3.32
CA SER A 151 12.54 8.55 -2.24
C SER A 151 12.91 10.02 -2.39
N GLN A 152 12.92 10.76 -1.27
CA GLN A 152 13.27 12.19 -1.24
C GLN A 152 13.97 12.55 0.09
N PRO A 153 14.88 13.53 0.10
CA PRO A 153 15.34 14.16 1.34
C PRO A 153 14.15 14.73 2.12
N ILE A 154 14.13 14.53 3.44
CA ILE A 154 13.02 14.99 4.30
C ILE A 154 12.80 16.50 4.17
N GLY A 155 13.88 17.29 4.14
CA GLY A 155 13.80 18.75 4.05
C GLY A 155 13.09 19.23 2.79
N GLU A 156 13.42 18.64 1.64
CA GLU A 156 12.78 18.96 0.36
C GLU A 156 11.31 18.51 0.36
N LEU A 157 11.03 17.31 0.84
CA LEU A 157 9.70 16.72 0.85
C LEU A 157 8.68 17.54 1.67
N ILE A 158 9.08 18.04 2.85
CA ILE A 158 8.15 18.78 3.72
C ILE A 158 7.89 20.20 3.22
N GLU A 159 8.85 20.82 2.54
CA GLU A 159 8.75 22.18 2.00
C GLU A 159 7.93 22.25 0.70
N GLN A 160 7.94 21.17 -0.10
CA GLN A 160 7.20 21.12 -1.36
C GLN A 160 5.68 21.22 -1.16
N PRO A 161 4.94 21.91 -2.05
CA PRO A 161 3.48 21.90 -1.99
C PRO A 161 2.93 20.49 -2.29
N LEU A 162 1.71 20.20 -1.81
CA LEU A 162 1.13 18.85 -1.92
C LEU A 162 1.00 18.37 -3.36
N CYS A 163 0.70 19.25 -4.32
CA CYS A 163 0.64 18.91 -5.74
C CYS A 163 1.96 18.35 -6.28
N ARG A 164 3.10 18.91 -5.89
CA ARG A 164 4.44 18.42 -6.31
C ARG A 164 4.77 17.07 -5.71
N VAL A 165 4.41 16.84 -4.45
CA VAL A 165 4.59 15.51 -3.83
C VAL A 165 3.66 14.48 -4.48
N ALA A 166 2.43 14.87 -4.84
CA ALA A 166 1.49 14.00 -5.54
C ALA A 166 1.92 13.70 -6.98
N GLU A 167 2.55 14.65 -7.67
CA GLU A 167 3.22 14.44 -8.96
C GLU A 167 4.35 13.41 -8.83
N GLN A 168 5.19 13.50 -7.81
CA GLN A 168 6.23 12.48 -7.58
C GLN A 168 5.64 11.10 -7.29
N VAL A 169 4.57 11.04 -6.50
CA VAL A 169 3.82 9.79 -6.28
C VAL A 169 3.33 9.22 -7.59
N HIS A 170 2.72 10.04 -8.44
CA HIS A 170 2.27 9.63 -9.75
C HIS A 170 3.40 9.08 -10.62
N GLU A 171 4.53 9.78 -10.68
CA GLU A 171 5.66 9.41 -11.55
C GLU A 171 6.30 8.09 -11.14
N PHE A 172 6.49 7.80 -9.85
CA PHE A 172 7.03 6.49 -9.45
C PHE A 172 6.01 5.35 -9.62
N LEU A 173 4.70 5.64 -9.61
CA LEU A 173 3.67 4.62 -9.85
C LEU A 173 3.55 4.22 -11.31
N LYS A 174 3.66 5.19 -12.21
CA LYS A 174 3.40 5.05 -13.64
C LYS A 174 4.12 3.88 -14.32
N PRO A 175 5.39 3.56 -14.04
CA PRO A 175 6.03 2.36 -14.58
C PRO A 175 5.30 1.07 -14.18
N ALA A 176 4.79 1.00 -12.95
CA ALA A 176 4.07 -0.16 -12.42
C ALA A 176 2.59 -0.20 -12.83
N THR A 177 2.10 0.73 -13.66
CA THR A 177 0.69 0.72 -14.08
C THR A 177 0.39 -0.03 -15.37
N ASN A 178 1.36 -0.68 -16.01
CA ASN A 178 1.17 -1.38 -17.29
C ASN A 178 1.49 -2.89 -17.23
N LYS A 179 1.11 -3.61 -18.29
CA LYS A 179 1.34 -5.05 -18.45
C LYS A 179 2.81 -5.44 -18.53
N GLU A 180 3.64 -4.67 -19.22
CA GLU A 180 5.06 -4.97 -19.44
C GLU A 180 5.84 -5.00 -18.13
N HIS A 181 5.53 -4.12 -17.19
CA HIS A 181 6.13 -4.13 -15.85
C HIS A 181 5.93 -5.46 -15.13
N PHE A 182 4.70 -5.99 -15.13
CA PHE A 182 4.41 -7.27 -14.46
C PHE A 182 5.01 -8.46 -15.19
N LEU A 183 5.08 -8.44 -16.53
CA LEU A 183 5.80 -9.46 -17.29
C LEU A 183 7.31 -9.41 -16.99
N GLY A 184 7.89 -8.21 -16.91
CA GLY A 184 9.28 -8.01 -16.51
C GLY A 184 9.56 -8.50 -15.10
N LEU A 185 8.65 -8.22 -14.15
CA LEU A 185 8.77 -8.69 -12.78
C LEU A 185 8.74 -10.23 -12.69
N ILE A 186 7.89 -10.89 -13.48
CA ILE A 186 7.88 -12.36 -13.56
C ILE A 186 9.23 -12.88 -14.07
N ASP A 187 9.76 -12.28 -15.14
CA ASP A 187 11.06 -12.68 -15.70
C ASP A 187 12.21 -12.42 -14.71
N TRP A 188 12.17 -11.28 -14.00
CA TRP A 188 13.15 -10.93 -12.97
C TRP A 188 13.14 -11.95 -11.83
N VAL A 189 11.95 -12.32 -11.33
CA VAL A 189 11.83 -13.33 -10.28
C VAL A 189 12.34 -14.68 -10.77
N GLU A 190 12.04 -15.09 -11.99
CA GLU A 190 12.54 -16.37 -12.53
C GLU A 190 14.07 -16.36 -12.68
N ALA A 191 14.66 -15.26 -13.13
CA ALA A 191 16.10 -15.12 -13.30
C ALA A 191 16.88 -15.19 -11.98
N HIS A 192 16.27 -14.77 -10.86
CA HIS A 192 16.91 -14.73 -9.54
C HIS A 192 16.55 -15.92 -8.65
N ARG A 193 15.67 -16.83 -9.11
CA ARG A 193 15.37 -18.05 -8.35
C ARG A 193 16.62 -18.93 -8.19
N PRO A 194 16.75 -19.64 -7.05
CA PRO A 194 15.78 -19.78 -5.96
C PRO A 194 15.89 -18.71 -4.86
N GLU A 195 16.70 -17.67 -5.04
CA GLU A 195 16.94 -16.69 -3.99
C GLU A 195 15.68 -15.89 -3.67
N PRO A 196 15.33 -15.72 -2.38
CA PRO A 196 14.21 -14.87 -2.01
C PRO A 196 14.60 -13.41 -2.24
N ALA A 197 13.63 -12.61 -2.67
CA ALA A 197 13.80 -11.19 -2.92
C ALA A 197 12.79 -10.36 -2.11
N MET A 198 13.12 -9.09 -1.87
CA MET A 198 12.23 -8.12 -1.28
C MET A 198 12.21 -6.82 -2.07
N THR A 199 11.15 -6.02 -1.91
CA THR A 199 11.15 -4.64 -2.39
C THR A 199 12.07 -3.81 -1.50
N ARG A 200 12.92 -2.98 -2.12
CA ARG A 200 13.91 -2.14 -1.42
C ARG A 200 13.29 -1.11 -0.46
N VAL A 201 12.03 -0.71 -0.64
CA VAL A 201 11.31 0.17 0.31
C VAL A 201 11.19 -0.43 1.72
N TYR A 202 11.19 -1.76 1.84
CA TYR A 202 11.17 -2.46 3.12
C TYR A 202 12.56 -2.56 3.75
N ASN A 203 13.62 -2.38 2.98
CA ASN A 203 14.97 -2.34 3.48
C ASN A 203 15.27 -0.94 4.04
N VAL A 204 14.94 -0.75 5.32
CA VAL A 204 15.21 0.46 6.09
C VAL A 204 16.42 0.21 6.97
N VAL A 205 17.52 0.90 6.69
CA VAL A 205 18.75 0.83 7.49
C VAL A 205 18.85 2.01 8.46
N LYS A 206 19.78 1.94 9.42
CA LYS A 206 19.87 2.89 10.56
C LYS A 206 19.91 4.37 10.17
N ASP A 207 20.55 4.70 9.05
CA ASP A 207 20.72 6.08 8.59
C ASP A 207 19.60 6.53 7.61
N ASP A 208 18.70 5.63 7.20
CA ASP A 208 17.58 5.98 6.33
C ASP A 208 16.55 6.85 7.06
N GLY A 209 15.91 7.79 6.36
CA GLY A 209 14.73 8.46 6.90
C GLY A 209 13.54 7.49 7.04
N PRO A 210 12.38 7.99 7.47
CA PRO A 210 11.22 7.13 7.64
C PRO A 210 10.74 6.59 6.28
N ALA A 211 10.38 5.31 6.27
CA ALA A 211 9.76 4.65 5.13
C ALA A 211 8.34 4.21 5.47
N VAL A 212 7.44 4.29 4.51
CA VAL A 212 6.05 3.84 4.66
C VAL A 212 5.54 3.22 3.37
N VAL A 213 4.75 2.15 3.48
CA VAL A 213 4.03 1.55 2.35
C VAL A 213 2.53 1.72 2.54
N VAL A 214 1.84 2.18 1.49
CA VAL A 214 0.39 2.27 1.44
C VAL A 214 -0.18 1.13 0.60
N SER A 215 -1.16 0.40 1.12
CA SER A 215 -1.90 -0.63 0.39
C SER A 215 -3.38 -0.29 0.37
N SER A 216 -4.00 -0.25 -0.81
CA SER A 216 -5.42 0.14 -0.91
C SER A 216 -6.34 -1.05 -0.68
N GLY A 217 -7.02 -1.05 0.47
CA GLY A 217 -8.11 -1.96 0.79
C GLY A 217 -9.48 -1.45 0.33
N LEU A 218 -9.56 -0.32 -0.38
CA LEU A 218 -10.81 0.32 -0.81
C LEU A 218 -11.75 -0.57 -1.64
N ARG A 219 -11.22 -1.63 -2.26
CA ARG A 219 -11.99 -2.62 -3.05
C ARG A 219 -12.29 -3.91 -2.28
N PHE A 220 -11.99 -3.95 -0.99
CA PHE A 220 -12.22 -5.13 -0.18
C PHE A 220 -13.73 -5.31 0.06
N PRO A 221 -14.31 -6.49 -0.25
CA PRO A 221 -15.75 -6.67 -0.30
C PRO A 221 -16.33 -6.98 1.09
N VAL A 222 -16.19 -6.06 2.06
CA VAL A 222 -16.70 -6.25 3.44
C VAL A 222 -18.19 -6.55 3.44
N SER A 223 -18.96 -5.85 2.60
CA SER A 223 -20.42 -6.03 2.45
C SER A 223 -20.85 -7.40 1.92
N LYS A 224 -19.91 -8.22 1.44
CA LYS A 224 -20.18 -9.60 0.98
C LYS A 224 -19.85 -10.66 2.04
N MET A 225 -19.45 -10.26 3.25
CA MET A 225 -19.00 -11.16 4.32
C MET A 225 -20.09 -11.44 5.35
N ASP A 226 -21.29 -11.76 4.88
CA ASP A 226 -22.39 -12.18 5.75
C ASP A 226 -22.33 -13.69 5.98
N PHE A 227 -22.13 -14.11 7.22
CA PHE A 227 -22.07 -15.53 7.60
C PHE A 227 -23.44 -16.12 7.99
N GLY A 228 -24.53 -15.36 7.82
CA GLY A 228 -25.89 -15.71 8.25
C GLY A 228 -26.39 -14.87 9.44
N TRP A 229 -25.55 -14.00 9.98
CA TRP A 229 -25.88 -13.09 11.10
C TRP A 229 -25.79 -11.61 10.72
N GLY A 230 -25.69 -11.31 9.42
CA GLY A 230 -25.50 -9.96 8.91
C GLY A 230 -24.04 -9.66 8.56
N CYS A 231 -23.83 -8.50 7.93
CA CYS A 231 -22.50 -8.04 7.54
C CYS A 231 -21.67 -7.59 8.75
N PRO A 232 -20.33 -7.65 8.69
CA PRO A 232 -19.49 -7.14 9.76
C PRO A 232 -19.73 -5.65 9.96
N ALA A 233 -19.99 -5.23 11.20
CA ALA A 233 -20.11 -3.81 11.54
C ALA A 233 -18.78 -3.07 11.36
N PHE A 234 -17.66 -3.77 11.54
CA PHE A 234 -16.32 -3.26 11.33
C PHE A 234 -15.35 -4.39 10.96
N GLY A 235 -14.43 -4.08 10.05
CA GLY A 235 -13.31 -4.95 9.70
C GLY A 235 -12.05 -4.11 9.54
N SER A 236 -10.95 -4.59 10.12
CA SER A 236 -9.64 -3.96 9.97
C SER A 236 -8.59 -5.00 9.61
N TYR A 237 -7.35 -4.53 9.53
CA TYR A 237 -6.20 -5.36 9.26
C TYR A 237 -5.23 -5.26 10.40
N HIS A 238 -4.39 -6.27 10.49
CA HIS A 238 -3.23 -6.24 11.34
C HIS A 238 -2.10 -6.88 10.54
N PHE A 239 -1.07 -6.09 10.25
CA PHE A 239 0.06 -6.53 9.42
C PHE A 239 1.40 -6.19 10.09
N PRO A 240 1.74 -6.86 11.21
CA PRO A 240 3.06 -6.73 11.83
C PRO A 240 4.07 -7.52 11.01
N TRP A 241 4.78 -6.87 10.10
CA TRP A 241 5.74 -7.53 9.21
C TRP A 241 7.17 -7.57 9.75
N GLY A 242 7.39 -7.05 10.97
CA GLY A 242 8.63 -7.21 11.74
C GLY A 242 9.78 -6.27 11.38
N GLY A 243 9.63 -5.39 10.39
CA GLY A 243 10.63 -4.37 10.04
C GLY A 243 10.27 -2.96 10.53
N LEU A 244 11.06 -1.96 10.09
CA LEU A 244 10.92 -0.55 10.51
C LEU A 244 10.10 0.32 9.55
N CYS A 245 9.90 -0.12 8.31
CA CYS A 245 8.99 0.51 7.35
C CYS A 245 7.54 0.45 7.86
N GLY A 246 6.90 1.62 7.92
CA GLY A 246 5.49 1.74 8.27
C GLY A 246 4.57 1.11 7.23
N TYR A 247 3.34 0.78 7.64
CA TYR A 247 2.33 0.22 6.76
C TYR A 247 0.97 0.86 7.01
N VAL A 248 0.36 1.40 5.96
CA VAL A 248 -0.94 2.07 6.04
C VAL A 248 -1.90 1.46 5.04
N MET A 249 -3.15 1.25 5.47
CA MET A 249 -4.18 0.71 4.60
C MET A 249 -5.52 1.44 4.77
N PRO A 250 -5.90 2.28 3.79
CA PRO A 250 -7.26 2.81 3.71
C PRO A 250 -8.25 1.73 3.27
N MET A 251 -9.44 1.78 3.87
CA MET A 251 -10.58 0.90 3.70
C MET A 251 -11.85 1.71 3.56
N PRO A 252 -12.89 1.21 2.89
CA PRO A 252 -14.17 1.90 2.85
C PRO A 252 -14.76 1.91 4.27
N SER A 253 -15.35 3.03 4.68
CA SER A 253 -16.11 3.11 5.92
C SER A 253 -17.36 2.23 5.84
N PRO A 254 -17.70 1.48 6.92
CA PRO A 254 -18.92 0.66 6.96
C PRO A 254 -20.19 1.50 7.19
N VAL A 255 -20.06 2.76 7.61
CA VAL A 255 -21.17 3.58 8.12
C VAL A 255 -21.46 4.83 7.30
N ARG A 256 -20.46 5.41 6.62
CA ARG A 256 -20.59 6.67 5.89
C ARG A 256 -19.99 6.52 4.50
N ASP A 257 -20.79 6.77 3.47
CA ASP A 257 -20.31 6.65 2.10
C ASP A 257 -19.20 7.65 1.81
N GLY A 258 -18.19 7.21 1.05
CA GLY A 258 -17.00 8.00 0.71
C GLY A 258 -15.96 8.20 1.82
N ASP A 259 -16.32 8.03 3.10
CA ASP A 259 -15.36 8.08 4.21
C ASP A 259 -14.42 6.87 4.16
N TRP A 260 -13.19 7.06 4.60
CA TRP A 260 -12.20 5.99 4.71
C TRP A 260 -11.92 5.65 6.17
N VAL A 261 -11.85 4.37 6.48
CA VAL A 261 -11.19 3.89 7.71
C VAL A 261 -9.75 3.55 7.37
N VAL A 262 -8.81 4.05 8.15
CA VAL A 262 -7.39 3.96 7.86
C VAL A 262 -6.69 3.25 9.01
N TYR A 263 -6.24 2.02 8.74
CA TYR A 263 -5.30 1.33 9.62
C TYR A 263 -3.90 1.90 9.40
N MET A 264 -3.21 2.28 10.48
CA MET A 264 -1.83 2.75 10.45
C MET A 264 -0.96 1.97 11.41
N LEU A 265 0.09 1.35 10.89
CA LEU A 265 1.22 0.82 11.65
C LEU A 265 2.42 1.73 11.41
N LEU A 266 2.67 2.64 12.34
CA LEU A 266 3.73 3.66 12.26
C LEU A 266 4.46 3.76 13.61
N LEU A 267 5.60 4.44 13.65
CA LEU A 267 6.30 4.69 14.91
C LEU A 267 5.38 5.49 15.85
N LYS A 268 5.43 5.21 17.16
CA LYS A 268 4.55 5.86 18.13
C LYS A 268 4.66 7.39 18.04
N GLY A 269 5.87 7.93 17.93
CA GLY A 269 6.08 9.37 17.79
C GLY A 269 5.53 9.95 16.48
N GLN A 270 5.53 9.17 15.39
CA GLN A 270 4.90 9.59 14.13
C GLN A 270 3.38 9.73 14.28
N LEU A 271 2.74 8.78 14.98
CA LEU A 271 1.30 8.83 15.23
C LEU A 271 0.92 10.00 16.14
N GLU A 272 1.68 10.24 17.20
CA GLU A 272 1.47 11.37 18.11
C GLU A 272 1.62 12.72 17.36
N GLN A 273 2.60 12.83 16.45
CA GLN A 273 2.76 14.01 15.61
C GLN A 273 1.60 14.17 14.62
N ILE A 274 1.14 13.09 13.99
CA ILE A 274 -0.02 13.09 13.08
C ILE A 274 -1.29 13.52 13.82
N GLU A 275 -1.53 13.00 15.02
CA GLU A 275 -2.67 13.38 15.86
C GLU A 275 -2.64 14.84 16.28
N LYS A 276 -1.45 15.43 16.38
CA LYS A 276 -1.28 16.84 16.71
C LYS A 276 -1.49 17.75 15.49
N GLU A 277 -0.80 17.48 14.39
CA GLU A 277 -0.72 18.40 13.24
C GLU A 277 -1.79 18.13 12.17
N ALA A 278 -2.33 16.91 12.12
CA ALA A 278 -3.29 16.46 11.11
C ALA A 278 -4.59 15.90 11.71
N ALA A 279 -4.95 16.35 12.92
CA ALA A 279 -6.15 15.93 13.66
C ALA A 279 -7.47 16.11 12.88
N LEU A 280 -7.51 17.11 11.99
CA LEU A 280 -8.68 17.36 11.14
C LEU A 280 -8.88 16.28 10.08
N VAL A 281 -7.77 15.72 9.58
CA VAL A 281 -7.74 14.67 8.56
C VAL A 281 -7.88 13.30 9.22
N PHE A 282 -7.02 12.99 10.19
CA PHE A 282 -6.95 11.69 10.85
C PHE A 282 -7.62 11.75 12.21
N ARG A 283 -8.91 11.41 12.25
CA ARG A 283 -9.66 11.36 13.50
C ARG A 283 -9.64 9.94 14.07
N PRO A 284 -9.30 9.73 15.36
CA PRO A 284 -9.34 8.40 15.95
C PRO A 284 -10.68 7.73 15.71
N LEU A 285 -10.66 6.45 15.30
CA LEU A 285 -11.89 5.68 15.11
C LEU A 285 -12.51 5.38 16.48
N THR A 286 -13.77 5.73 16.67
CA THR A 286 -14.51 5.51 17.91
C THR A 286 -15.74 4.63 17.68
N SER A 287 -16.26 4.06 18.76
CA SER A 287 -17.55 3.35 18.74
C SER A 287 -18.69 4.26 18.27
N ASP A 288 -18.68 5.52 18.72
CA ASP A 288 -19.65 6.54 18.29
C ASP A 288 -19.64 6.76 16.78
N TYR A 289 -18.46 6.77 16.14
CA TYR A 289 -18.39 6.87 14.68
C TYR A 289 -19.03 5.65 14.00
N LEU A 290 -18.77 4.45 14.54
CA LEU A 290 -19.26 3.17 14.01
C LEU A 290 -20.73 2.87 14.34
N ASN A 291 -21.40 3.70 15.14
CA ASN A 291 -22.72 3.43 15.70
C ASN A 291 -22.77 2.11 16.50
N LEU A 292 -21.73 1.83 17.29
CA LEU A 292 -21.58 0.63 18.13
C LEU A 292 -21.64 0.94 19.62
#